data_AF-X1NDC2-F1
#
_entry.id   AF-X1NDC2-F1
#
_cell.length_a   1.000
_cell.length_b   1.000
_cell.length_c   1.000
_cell.angle_alpha   90.00
_cell.angle_beta   90.00
_cell.angle_gamma   90.00
#
_symmetry.space_group_name_H-M   'P 1'
#
loop_
_entity.id
_entity.type
_entity.pdbx_description
1 polymer ?
#
loop_
_entity_poly.entity_id
_entity_poly.type
_entity_poly.pdbx_seq_one_letter_code
_entity_poly.pdbx_strand_id
1 'polypeptide(L)'
;AIGLFYDTSILKWNEFNKDGTSYHVDLTTDFGKDWFYTAIRDFFSVIPPSKWARIDGKPIVFLYAAAFAKKQDPKQFEHVRRRFKKDFGSELFLVKQPGWLGQADAMYSWGGAVNGPLIYRQVVALGPGYDHSAVPGRKPLVVERHDGKTYIERWLKVLQLNPKHRPWMVHVETWNEWHEGTDIAESREYGRSYIVLTRLFADMWRAKTPLKIAVPYPDANSVTWEPGQSKGLELRPSGGDGVWKTEKFGNVKAVASASNSESDKSRY
;
A
#
# COMPACT_ATOMS: atom_id res chain seq x y z
N ALA A 1 -11.31 -7.81 -14.75
CA ALA A 1 -9.89 -7.66 -15.08
C ALA A 1 -9.06 -8.20 -13.92
N ILE A 2 -7.87 -8.74 -14.15
CA ILE A 2 -7.08 -9.51 -13.16
C ILE A 2 -5.63 -8.99 -13.14
N GLY A 3 -5.10 -8.69 -11.95
CA GLY A 3 -3.70 -8.33 -11.72
C GLY A 3 -3.05 -9.28 -10.72
N LEU A 4 -1.72 -9.24 -10.61
CA LEU A 4 -0.98 -10.13 -9.71
C LEU A 4 -0.79 -9.45 -8.34
N PHE A 5 -1.20 -10.11 -7.28
CA PHE A 5 -0.59 -9.93 -5.96
C PHE A 5 0.47 -11.01 -5.80
N TYR A 6 1.74 -10.61 -5.84
CA TYR A 6 2.88 -11.49 -5.71
C TYR A 6 3.23 -11.61 -4.22
N ASP A 7 2.78 -12.70 -3.59
CA ASP A 7 3.30 -13.11 -2.29
C ASP A 7 4.77 -13.53 -2.44
N THR A 8 5.66 -12.64 -2.02
CA THR A 8 7.10 -12.79 -2.11
C THR A 8 7.66 -13.68 -1.00
N SER A 9 6.82 -14.28 -0.15
CA SER A 9 7.21 -15.33 0.79
C SER A 9 7.96 -16.48 0.10
N ILE A 10 7.61 -16.78 -1.17
CA ILE A 10 8.25 -17.81 -1.98
C ILE A 10 9.73 -17.55 -2.28
N LEU A 11 10.22 -16.32 -2.09
CA LEU A 11 11.66 -16.03 -2.23
C LEU A 11 12.49 -16.72 -1.15
N LYS A 12 11.87 -17.07 -0.03
CA LYS A 12 12.48 -17.81 1.07
C LYS A 12 11.90 -19.22 1.21
N TRP A 13 10.59 -19.36 1.04
CA TRP A 13 9.85 -20.60 1.29
C TRP A 13 9.43 -21.23 -0.03
N ASN A 14 10.31 -22.05 -0.58
CA ASN A 14 10.08 -22.81 -1.82
C ASN A 14 10.76 -24.18 -1.74
N GLU A 15 10.55 -25.02 -2.76
CA GLU A 15 11.18 -26.34 -2.89
C GLU A 15 11.95 -26.42 -4.21
N PHE A 16 12.72 -25.37 -4.53
CA PHE A 16 13.39 -25.28 -5.83
C PHE A 16 14.53 -26.30 -6.00
N ASN A 17 15.25 -26.65 -4.93
CA ASN A 17 16.37 -27.57 -5.02
C ASN A 17 15.88 -29.02 -5.17
N LYS A 18 16.67 -29.86 -5.86
CA LYS A 18 16.29 -31.26 -6.13
C LYS A 18 16.11 -32.13 -4.89
N ASP A 19 16.73 -31.73 -3.78
CA ASP A 19 16.63 -32.39 -2.49
C ASP A 19 15.42 -31.90 -1.66
N GLY A 20 14.56 -31.06 -2.25
CA GLY A 20 13.39 -30.47 -1.60
C GLY A 20 13.70 -29.26 -0.73
N THR A 21 14.96 -28.83 -0.63
CA THR A 21 15.32 -27.64 0.15
C THR A 21 15.00 -26.34 -0.60
N SER A 22 14.82 -25.26 0.17
CA SER A 22 14.55 -23.94 -0.40
C SER A 22 15.80 -23.30 -1.01
N TYR A 23 15.64 -22.73 -2.20
CA TYR A 23 16.59 -21.75 -2.72
C TYR A 23 16.22 -20.36 -2.18
N HIS A 24 17.03 -19.80 -1.29
CA HIS A 24 16.82 -18.44 -0.80
C HIS A 24 17.30 -17.42 -1.84
N VAL A 25 16.35 -16.76 -2.51
CA VAL A 25 16.57 -15.99 -3.74
C VAL A 25 17.41 -14.75 -3.48
N ASP A 26 18.53 -14.64 -4.21
CA ASP A 26 19.44 -13.49 -4.17
C ASP A 26 19.29 -12.63 -5.44
N LEU A 27 18.63 -11.47 -5.29
CA LEU A 27 18.31 -10.57 -6.41
C LEU A 27 19.52 -9.77 -6.92
N THR A 28 20.70 -9.92 -6.30
CA THR A 28 21.94 -9.37 -6.86
C THR A 28 22.52 -10.24 -7.97
N THR A 29 22.03 -11.48 -8.10
CA THR A 29 22.46 -12.42 -9.14
C THR A 29 21.50 -12.41 -10.32
N ASP A 30 22.00 -12.68 -11.53
CA ASP A 30 21.14 -12.79 -12.72
C ASP A 30 20.14 -13.93 -12.60
N PHE A 31 20.55 -15.05 -12.02
CA PHE A 31 19.67 -16.18 -11.74
C PHE A 31 18.54 -15.79 -10.78
N GLY A 32 18.84 -15.12 -9.66
CA GLY A 32 17.80 -14.70 -8.71
C GLY A 32 16.82 -13.67 -9.30
N LYS A 33 17.30 -12.74 -10.14
CA LYS A 33 16.44 -11.81 -10.87
C LYS A 33 15.52 -12.53 -11.86
N ASP A 34 16.04 -13.53 -12.57
CA ASP A 34 15.25 -14.37 -13.48
C ASP A 34 14.25 -15.26 -12.74
N TRP A 35 14.64 -15.83 -11.61
CA TRP A 35 13.75 -16.60 -10.72
C TRP A 35 12.60 -15.73 -10.24
N PHE A 36 12.89 -14.53 -9.73
CA PHE A 36 11.88 -13.57 -9.29
C PHE A 36 10.90 -13.21 -10.41
N TYR A 37 11.41 -12.93 -11.61
CA TYR A 37 10.59 -12.61 -12.78
C TYR A 37 9.73 -13.79 -13.25
N THR A 38 10.17 -15.03 -13.05
CA THR A 38 9.48 -16.23 -13.54
C THR A 38 8.05 -16.32 -13.01
N ALA A 39 7.81 -16.04 -11.73
CA ALA A 39 6.45 -16.03 -11.18
C ALA A 39 5.54 -14.99 -11.86
N ILE A 40 6.08 -13.80 -12.18
CA ILE A 40 5.35 -12.75 -12.89
C ILE A 40 5.02 -13.20 -14.32
N ARG A 41 6.02 -13.75 -15.02
CA ARG A 41 5.85 -14.28 -16.38
C ARG A 41 4.79 -15.37 -16.42
N ASP A 42 4.86 -16.34 -15.54
CA ASP A 42 3.98 -17.51 -15.56
C ASP A 42 2.53 -17.11 -15.30
N PHE A 43 2.31 -16.19 -14.33
CA PHE A 43 0.98 -15.62 -14.08
C PHE A 43 0.38 -14.95 -15.32
N PHE A 44 1.13 -14.08 -16.00
CA PHE A 44 0.62 -13.38 -17.18
C PHE A 44 0.57 -14.27 -18.43
N SER A 45 1.30 -15.39 -18.46
CA SER A 45 1.26 -16.36 -19.56
C SER A 45 -0.05 -17.17 -19.58
N VAL A 46 -0.70 -17.36 -18.43
CA VAL A 46 -1.94 -18.16 -18.34
C VAL A 46 -3.21 -17.31 -18.39
N ILE A 47 -3.12 -16.00 -18.20
CA ILE A 47 -4.27 -15.09 -18.27
C ILE A 47 -4.30 -14.43 -19.65
N PRO A 48 -5.42 -14.49 -20.39
CA PRO A 48 -5.52 -13.79 -21.67
C PRO A 48 -5.25 -12.28 -21.53
N PRO A 49 -4.49 -11.65 -22.45
CA PRO A 49 -4.18 -10.22 -22.35
C PRO A 49 -5.41 -9.32 -22.21
N SER A 50 -6.54 -9.64 -22.85
CA SER A 50 -7.79 -8.87 -22.73
C SER A 50 -8.40 -8.87 -21.32
N LYS A 51 -7.94 -9.77 -20.43
CA LYS A 51 -8.41 -9.88 -19.04
C LYS A 51 -7.45 -9.23 -18.04
N TRP A 52 -6.24 -8.80 -18.42
CA TRP A 52 -5.33 -8.16 -17.47
C TRP A 52 -5.88 -6.83 -16.96
N ALA A 53 -5.83 -6.63 -15.65
CA ALA A 53 -6.02 -5.33 -15.02
C ALA A 53 -4.84 -4.44 -15.38
N ARG A 54 -5.13 -3.18 -15.71
CA ARG A 54 -4.14 -2.22 -16.22
C ARG A 54 -4.35 -0.84 -15.64
N ILE A 55 -3.24 -0.11 -15.50
CA ILE A 55 -3.21 1.33 -15.29
C ILE A 55 -2.46 1.91 -16.49
N ASP A 56 -3.08 2.83 -17.23
CA ASP A 56 -2.49 3.46 -18.42
C ASP A 56 -1.90 2.44 -19.41
N GLY A 57 -2.62 1.32 -19.63
CA GLY A 57 -2.20 0.24 -20.50
C GLY A 57 -1.20 -0.76 -19.90
N LYS A 58 -0.63 -0.48 -18.73
CA LYS A 58 0.39 -1.30 -18.07
C LYS A 58 -0.21 -2.35 -17.13
N PRO A 59 0.10 -3.65 -17.26
CA PRO A 59 -0.40 -4.69 -16.37
C PRO A 59 0.09 -4.53 -14.94
N ILE A 60 -0.77 -4.82 -13.96
CA ILE A 60 -0.54 -4.44 -12.55
C ILE A 60 0.05 -5.62 -11.76
N VAL A 61 1.12 -5.35 -11.02
CA VAL A 61 1.72 -6.27 -10.04
C VAL A 61 1.91 -5.56 -8.70
N PHE A 62 1.33 -6.11 -7.63
CA PHE A 62 1.63 -5.76 -6.25
C PHE A 62 2.66 -6.73 -5.69
N LEU A 63 3.71 -6.24 -5.05
CA LEU A 63 4.69 -7.05 -4.34
C LEU A 63 4.38 -7.06 -2.85
N TYR A 64 4.46 -8.22 -2.20
CA TYR A 64 4.40 -8.29 -0.75
C TYR A 64 5.72 -7.78 -0.12
N ALA A 65 6.25 -8.44 0.91
CA ALA A 65 7.38 -7.93 1.69
C ALA A 65 8.75 -8.27 1.06
N ALA A 66 9.66 -7.29 1.05
CA ALA A 66 11.03 -7.47 0.57
C ALA A 66 11.90 -8.32 1.51
N ALA A 67 11.50 -8.44 2.78
CA ALA A 67 12.25 -9.15 3.82
C ALA A 67 12.44 -10.66 3.54
N PHE A 68 11.69 -11.22 2.59
CA PHE A 68 11.86 -12.60 2.15
C PHE A 68 13.01 -12.79 1.15
N ALA A 69 13.45 -11.75 0.45
CA ALA A 69 14.63 -11.83 -0.41
C ALA A 69 15.91 -11.97 0.42
N LYS A 70 16.86 -12.79 -0.06
CA LYS A 70 18.17 -12.96 0.60
C LYS A 70 18.99 -11.67 0.55
N LYS A 71 19.00 -11.04 -0.62
CA LYS A 71 19.57 -9.72 -0.90
C LYS A 71 18.77 -9.05 -2.01
N GLN A 72 18.84 -7.73 -2.05
CA GLN A 72 18.17 -6.90 -3.04
C GLN A 72 19.19 -6.17 -3.91
N ASP A 73 18.82 -5.93 -5.17
CA ASP A 73 19.52 -5.09 -6.12
C ASP A 73 18.63 -3.90 -6.50
N PRO A 74 19.05 -2.63 -6.33
CA PRO A 74 18.27 -1.47 -6.77
C PRO A 74 17.79 -1.53 -8.23
N LYS A 75 18.45 -2.30 -9.11
CA LYS A 75 18.10 -2.48 -10.52
C LYS A 75 17.23 -3.72 -10.82
N GLN A 76 16.83 -4.48 -9.80
CA GLN A 76 16.00 -5.68 -9.98
C GLN A 76 14.68 -5.41 -10.72
N PHE A 77 14.06 -4.25 -10.49
CA PHE A 77 12.81 -3.88 -11.18
C PHE A 77 13.04 -3.43 -12.62
N GLU A 78 14.20 -2.87 -12.95
CA GLU A 78 14.58 -2.61 -14.35
C GLU A 78 14.69 -3.93 -15.13
N HIS A 79 15.29 -4.95 -14.50
CA HIS A 79 15.35 -6.30 -15.06
C HIS A 79 13.96 -6.88 -15.33
N VAL A 80 13.06 -6.81 -14.34
CA VAL A 80 11.67 -7.26 -14.47
C VAL A 80 10.96 -6.57 -15.61
N ARG A 81 11.03 -5.22 -15.70
CA ARG A 81 10.39 -4.45 -16.77
C ARG A 81 10.94 -4.80 -18.14
N ARG A 82 12.27 -4.90 -18.27
CA ARG A 82 12.93 -5.29 -19.52
C ARG A 82 12.50 -6.68 -19.99
N ARG A 83 12.45 -7.65 -19.08
CA ARG A 83 12.01 -9.02 -19.39
C ARG A 83 10.53 -9.06 -19.76
N PHE A 84 9.68 -8.38 -18.97
CA PHE A 84 8.24 -8.32 -19.23
C PHE A 84 7.93 -7.68 -20.60
N LYS A 85 8.60 -6.58 -20.94
CA LYS A 85 8.48 -5.95 -22.25
C LYS A 85 8.93 -6.87 -23.38
N LYS A 86 10.02 -7.61 -23.18
CA LYS A 86 10.51 -8.58 -24.18
C LYS A 86 9.50 -9.70 -24.43
N ASP A 87 8.90 -10.24 -23.37
CA ASP A 87 8.04 -11.41 -23.47
C ASP A 87 6.60 -11.04 -23.90
N PHE A 88 6.11 -9.87 -23.50
CA PHE A 88 4.69 -9.47 -23.68
C PHE A 88 4.49 -8.17 -24.48
N GLY A 89 5.56 -7.49 -24.90
CA GLY A 89 5.46 -6.22 -25.65
C GLY A 89 4.85 -5.06 -24.86
N SER A 90 4.78 -5.16 -23.53
CA SER A 90 4.09 -4.21 -22.65
C SER A 90 4.97 -3.76 -21.48
N GLU A 91 4.77 -2.54 -20.99
CA GLU A 91 5.40 -2.05 -19.77
C GLU A 91 4.58 -2.49 -18.55
N LEU A 92 5.24 -2.79 -17.43
CA LEU A 92 4.59 -3.22 -16.19
C LEU A 92 4.23 -2.02 -15.30
N PHE A 93 3.14 -2.09 -14.54
CA PHE A 93 2.84 -1.18 -13.42
C PHE A 93 3.14 -1.91 -12.11
N LEU A 94 4.23 -1.54 -11.45
CA LEU A 94 4.70 -2.20 -10.24
C LEU A 94 4.33 -1.40 -9.00
N VAL A 95 3.72 -2.05 -8.02
CA VAL A 95 3.42 -1.50 -6.69
C VAL A 95 4.24 -2.24 -5.66
N LYS A 96 5.02 -1.52 -4.85
CA LYS A 96 5.94 -2.11 -3.87
C LYS A 96 5.63 -1.69 -2.44
N GLN A 97 6.06 -2.51 -1.48
CA GLN A 97 6.19 -2.06 -0.08
C GLN A 97 7.46 -1.21 0.14
N PRO A 98 7.52 -0.38 1.21
CA PRO A 98 8.67 0.49 1.47
C PRO A 98 10.02 -0.22 1.58
N GLY A 99 10.03 -1.48 2.06
CA GLY A 99 11.26 -2.26 2.23
C GLY A 99 11.96 -2.70 0.93
N TRP A 100 11.31 -2.52 -0.22
CA TRP A 100 11.90 -2.87 -1.52
C TRP A 100 12.83 -1.78 -2.05
N LEU A 101 14.05 -2.15 -2.47
CA LEU A 101 14.95 -1.29 -3.23
C LEU A 101 14.50 -1.15 -4.70
N GLY A 102 14.91 -0.06 -5.34
CA GLY A 102 14.60 0.23 -6.74
C GLY A 102 13.29 0.99 -6.96
N GLN A 103 13.12 1.48 -8.19
CA GLN A 103 11.98 2.32 -8.57
C GLN A 103 10.75 1.49 -8.97
N ALA A 104 9.60 1.81 -8.37
CA ALA A 104 8.28 1.28 -8.70
C ALA A 104 7.34 2.43 -9.07
N ASP A 105 6.19 2.10 -9.67
CA ASP A 105 5.21 3.11 -10.09
C ASP A 105 4.35 3.60 -8.91
N ALA A 106 4.20 2.79 -7.87
CA ALA A 106 3.46 3.16 -6.66
C ALA A 106 3.98 2.43 -5.41
N MET A 107 3.63 2.96 -4.24
CA MET A 107 3.94 2.36 -2.95
C MET A 107 2.66 2.13 -2.13
N TYR A 108 2.62 0.99 -1.42
CA TYR A 108 1.56 0.61 -0.47
C TYR A 108 2.18 -0.17 0.69
N SER A 109 1.40 -0.55 1.70
CA SER A 109 1.81 -1.56 2.67
C SER A 109 0.66 -2.51 2.98
N TRP A 110 1.00 -3.78 3.20
CA TRP A 110 0.09 -4.74 3.82
C TRP A 110 -0.12 -4.40 5.30
N GLY A 111 -1.19 -4.91 5.90
CA GLY A 111 -1.62 -4.63 7.26
C GLY A 111 -2.68 -3.53 7.34
N GLY A 112 -3.35 -3.22 6.23
CA GLY A 112 -4.48 -2.27 6.21
C GLY A 112 -5.67 -2.78 7.02
N ALA A 113 -5.81 -4.09 7.16
CA ALA A 113 -6.82 -4.72 8.00
C ALA A 113 -6.51 -4.58 9.50
N VAL A 114 -5.23 -4.53 9.87
CA VAL A 114 -4.78 -4.41 11.26
C VAL A 114 -4.69 -2.95 11.69
N ASN A 115 -3.90 -2.13 10.97
CA ASN A 115 -3.52 -0.77 11.38
C ASN A 115 -4.06 0.33 10.45
N GLY A 116 -4.99 -0.02 9.54
CA GLY A 116 -5.43 0.90 8.50
C GLY A 116 -6.26 2.11 8.98
N PRO A 117 -6.45 3.11 8.10
CA PRO A 117 -5.93 3.13 6.73
C PRO A 117 -4.44 3.50 6.71
N LEU A 118 -3.64 2.76 5.93
CA LEU A 118 -2.23 3.05 5.68
C LEU A 118 -2.12 3.92 4.42
N ILE A 119 -1.76 5.19 4.58
CA ILE A 119 -1.84 6.19 3.51
C ILE A 119 -0.44 6.44 2.94
N TYR A 120 -0.23 6.03 1.69
CA TYR A 120 0.93 6.39 0.87
C TYR A 120 0.52 7.35 -0.23
N ARG A 121 1.50 7.93 -0.92
CA ARG A 121 1.24 8.94 -1.95
C ARG A 121 0.27 8.48 -3.05
N GLN A 122 0.41 7.26 -3.56
CA GLN A 122 -0.45 6.74 -4.62
C GLN A 122 -1.55 5.81 -4.12
N VAL A 123 -1.27 5.00 -3.09
CA VAL A 123 -2.15 3.92 -2.63
C VAL A 123 -2.50 4.12 -1.16
N VAL A 124 -3.78 3.93 -0.83
CA VAL A 124 -4.20 3.66 0.55
C VAL A 124 -4.47 2.17 0.72
N ALA A 125 -4.02 1.57 1.81
CA ALA A 125 -4.38 0.21 2.19
C ALA A 125 -5.32 0.21 3.40
N LEU A 126 -6.43 -0.51 3.33
CA LEU A 126 -7.41 -0.63 4.41
C LEU A 126 -8.13 -1.98 4.35
N GLY A 127 -8.70 -2.41 5.47
CA GLY A 127 -9.49 -3.63 5.56
C GLY A 127 -10.62 -3.52 6.58
N PRO A 128 -11.52 -4.51 6.66
CA PRO A 128 -12.70 -4.44 7.53
C PRO A 128 -12.41 -4.72 9.01
N GLY A 129 -11.30 -5.39 9.29
CA GLY A 129 -10.86 -5.89 10.59
C GLY A 129 -9.93 -7.08 10.37
N TYR A 130 -9.49 -7.73 11.43
CA TYR A 130 -8.52 -8.82 11.39
C TYR A 130 -8.80 -9.80 12.52
N ASP A 131 -8.77 -11.09 12.26
CA ASP A 131 -8.84 -12.12 13.30
C ASP A 131 -8.16 -13.40 12.81
N HIS A 132 -7.00 -13.72 13.38
CA HIS A 132 -6.29 -14.97 13.09
C HIS A 132 -6.37 -16.00 14.23
N SER A 133 -7.35 -15.87 15.13
CA SER A 133 -7.49 -16.76 16.31
C SER A 133 -7.64 -18.23 15.93
N ALA A 134 -8.14 -18.51 14.71
CA ALA A 134 -8.27 -19.84 14.15
C ALA A 134 -6.94 -20.44 13.62
N VAL A 135 -5.86 -19.65 13.52
CA VAL A 135 -4.57 -20.11 12.99
C VAL A 135 -3.77 -20.80 14.11
N PRO A 136 -3.44 -22.11 13.99
CA PRO A 136 -2.71 -22.83 15.03
C PRO A 136 -1.34 -22.21 15.34
N GLY A 137 -1.00 -22.14 16.63
CA GLY A 137 0.31 -21.69 17.09
C GLY A 137 0.53 -20.16 17.05
N ARG A 138 -0.48 -19.36 16.70
CA ARG A 138 -0.42 -17.90 16.79
C ARG A 138 -1.06 -17.41 18.08
N LYS A 139 -0.46 -16.38 18.69
CA LYS A 139 -1.13 -15.60 19.75
C LYS A 139 -2.21 -14.75 19.09
N PRO A 140 -3.49 -14.85 19.49
CA PRO A 140 -4.56 -14.07 18.87
C PRO A 140 -4.27 -12.58 18.82
N LEU A 141 -4.33 -12.03 17.60
CA LEU A 141 -4.46 -10.63 17.27
C LEU A 141 -5.85 -10.45 16.65
N VAL A 142 -6.65 -9.62 17.29
CA VAL A 142 -8.03 -9.34 16.86
C VAL A 142 -8.19 -7.83 16.70
N VAL A 143 -8.69 -7.43 15.55
CA VAL A 143 -9.21 -6.10 15.24
C VAL A 143 -10.67 -6.28 14.87
N GLU A 144 -11.52 -6.05 15.86
CA GLU A 144 -12.97 -6.19 15.74
C GLU A 144 -13.53 -5.37 14.59
N ARG A 145 -14.48 -5.95 13.85
CA ARG A 145 -15.15 -5.24 12.75
C ARG A 145 -16.24 -4.29 13.25
N HIS A 146 -16.73 -4.51 14.49
CA HIS A 146 -17.79 -3.74 15.14
C HIS A 146 -18.99 -3.47 14.21
N ASP A 147 -19.56 -4.55 13.65
CA ASP A 147 -20.68 -4.49 12.70
C ASP A 147 -20.44 -3.53 11.52
N GLY A 148 -19.18 -3.46 11.05
CA GLY A 148 -18.76 -2.63 9.92
C GLY A 148 -18.20 -1.26 10.31
N LYS A 149 -18.34 -0.82 11.56
CA LYS A 149 -17.85 0.49 12.04
C LYS A 149 -16.35 0.68 11.77
N THR A 150 -15.53 -0.34 12.02
CA THR A 150 -14.08 -0.27 11.76
C THR A 150 -13.78 0.03 10.29
N TYR A 151 -14.48 -0.63 9.38
CA TYR A 151 -14.33 -0.41 7.94
C TYR A 151 -14.80 0.98 7.52
N ILE A 152 -15.97 1.39 8.03
CA ILE A 152 -16.58 2.71 7.77
C ILE A 152 -15.64 3.82 8.20
N GLU A 153 -15.11 3.78 9.44
CA GLU A 153 -14.21 4.81 9.95
C GLU A 153 -12.93 4.92 9.12
N ARG A 154 -12.38 3.79 8.66
CA ARG A 154 -11.20 3.77 7.78
C ARG A 154 -11.50 4.45 6.46
N TRP A 155 -12.63 4.15 5.82
CA TRP A 155 -13.05 4.82 4.58
C TRP A 155 -13.32 6.32 4.77
N LEU A 156 -14.00 6.70 5.86
CA LEU A 156 -14.27 8.10 6.16
C LEU A 156 -12.98 8.90 6.33
N LYS A 157 -11.96 8.35 7.01
CA LYS A 157 -10.62 8.97 7.11
C LYS A 157 -10.02 9.25 5.73
N VAL A 158 -10.15 8.33 4.78
CA VAL A 158 -9.60 8.59 3.43
C VAL A 158 -10.45 9.57 2.63
N LEU A 159 -11.76 9.54 2.77
CA LEU A 159 -12.66 10.45 2.06
C LEU A 159 -12.62 11.90 2.60
N GLN A 160 -12.12 12.11 3.83
CA GLN A 160 -11.80 13.43 4.36
C GLN A 160 -10.59 14.08 3.68
N LEU A 161 -9.71 13.29 3.05
CA LEU A 161 -8.55 13.83 2.35
C LEU A 161 -8.99 14.64 1.13
N ASN A 162 -8.32 15.76 0.89
CA ASN A 162 -8.58 16.60 -0.27
C ASN A 162 -8.49 15.77 -1.57
N PRO A 163 -9.57 15.66 -2.38
CA PRO A 163 -9.58 14.85 -3.59
C PRO A 163 -8.49 15.18 -4.62
N LYS A 164 -7.93 16.39 -4.57
CA LYS A 164 -6.81 16.82 -5.42
C LYS A 164 -5.47 16.22 -5.01
N HIS A 165 -5.29 15.89 -3.73
CA HIS A 165 -4.02 15.45 -3.14
C HIS A 165 -4.07 14.06 -2.50
N ARG A 166 -5.25 13.46 -2.39
CA ARG A 166 -5.42 12.12 -1.82
C ARG A 166 -4.83 11.03 -2.74
N PRO A 167 -4.51 9.85 -2.20
CA PRO A 167 -4.12 8.69 -3.00
C PRO A 167 -5.19 8.41 -4.05
N TRP A 168 -4.80 7.96 -5.24
CA TRP A 168 -5.75 7.72 -6.33
C TRP A 168 -6.19 6.24 -6.40
N MET A 169 -5.49 5.35 -5.69
CA MET A 169 -5.75 3.92 -5.62
C MET A 169 -6.09 3.47 -4.19
N VAL A 170 -7.04 2.53 -4.06
CA VAL A 170 -7.36 1.85 -2.80
C VAL A 170 -7.03 0.36 -2.93
N HIS A 171 -6.23 -0.14 -2.00
CA HIS A 171 -5.98 -1.56 -1.78
C HIS A 171 -6.86 -2.04 -0.62
N VAL A 172 -7.80 -2.95 -0.90
CA VAL A 172 -8.67 -3.55 0.12
C VAL A 172 -8.11 -4.89 0.53
N GLU A 173 -7.75 -5.00 1.81
CA GLU A 173 -7.22 -6.21 2.44
C GLU A 173 -8.36 -6.87 3.22
N THR A 174 -8.98 -7.94 2.73
CA THR A 174 -8.76 -8.65 1.45
C THR A 174 -10.10 -9.08 0.82
N TRP A 175 -10.08 -9.70 -0.37
CA TRP A 175 -11.29 -10.36 -0.87
C TRP A 175 -11.67 -11.56 0.00
N ASN A 176 -10.77 -12.51 0.24
CA ASN A 176 -11.11 -13.83 0.79
C ASN A 176 -9.99 -14.48 1.62
N GLU A 177 -9.17 -13.72 2.34
CA GLU A 177 -8.17 -14.28 3.24
C GLU A 177 -8.79 -14.69 4.59
N TRP A 178 -9.63 -15.74 4.52
CA TRP A 178 -10.47 -16.18 5.63
C TRP A 178 -9.70 -16.53 6.90
N HIS A 179 -8.47 -17.04 6.76
CA HIS A 179 -7.65 -17.43 7.90
C HIS A 179 -7.13 -16.25 8.72
N GLU A 180 -7.11 -15.05 8.15
CA GLU A 180 -6.78 -13.81 8.85
C GLU A 180 -8.03 -12.95 9.15
N GLY A 181 -9.22 -13.42 8.77
CA GLY A 181 -10.48 -12.72 9.02
C GLY A 181 -10.56 -11.34 8.39
N THR A 182 -9.84 -11.10 7.28
CA THR A 182 -9.76 -9.80 6.59
C THR A 182 -10.72 -9.69 5.39
N ASP A 183 -11.41 -10.77 5.05
CA ASP A 183 -12.30 -10.91 3.90
C ASP A 183 -13.42 -9.86 3.81
N ILE A 184 -13.71 -9.41 2.58
CA ILE A 184 -14.93 -8.66 2.24
C ILE A 184 -15.90 -9.49 1.39
N ALA A 185 -15.50 -10.70 0.97
CA ALA A 185 -16.31 -11.60 0.19
C ALA A 185 -17.57 -12.01 0.95
N GLU A 186 -18.54 -12.53 0.21
CA GLU A 186 -19.76 -13.05 0.81
C GLU A 186 -19.42 -14.24 1.73
N SER A 187 -19.85 -14.13 2.99
CA SER A 187 -19.59 -15.13 4.02
C SER A 187 -20.87 -15.48 4.77
N ARG A 188 -20.85 -16.55 5.58
CA ARG A 188 -22.01 -16.90 6.41
C ARG A 188 -22.24 -15.90 7.54
N GLU A 189 -21.15 -15.35 8.07
CA GLU A 189 -21.09 -14.46 9.22
C GLU A 189 -21.60 -13.07 8.86
N TYR A 190 -21.24 -12.56 7.67
CA TYR A 190 -21.47 -11.16 7.30
C TYR A 190 -22.36 -10.99 6.06
N GLY A 191 -22.72 -12.08 5.40
CA GLY A 191 -23.43 -12.05 4.12
C GLY A 191 -22.70 -11.16 3.13
N ARG A 192 -23.43 -10.26 2.47
CA ARG A 192 -22.89 -9.32 1.46
C ARG A 192 -22.56 -7.94 2.03
N SER A 193 -22.60 -7.76 3.35
CA SER A 193 -22.52 -6.44 3.98
C SER A 193 -21.24 -5.69 3.60
N TYR A 194 -20.08 -6.36 3.59
CA TYR A 194 -18.81 -5.74 3.23
C TYR A 194 -18.68 -5.45 1.73
N ILE A 195 -19.25 -6.29 0.85
CA ILE A 195 -19.36 -5.98 -0.59
C ILE A 195 -20.17 -4.69 -0.80
N VAL A 196 -21.30 -4.56 -0.10
CA VAL A 196 -22.17 -3.37 -0.19
C VAL A 196 -21.46 -2.12 0.34
N LEU A 197 -20.78 -2.22 1.50
CA LEU A 197 -19.98 -1.12 2.04
C LEU A 197 -18.83 -0.72 1.11
N THR A 198 -18.08 -1.68 0.56
CA THR A 198 -17.01 -1.41 -0.41
C THR A 198 -17.58 -0.69 -1.63
N ARG A 199 -18.76 -1.09 -2.14
CA ARG A 199 -19.39 -0.38 -3.25
C ARG A 199 -19.77 1.05 -2.89
N LEU A 200 -20.44 1.27 -1.75
CA LEU A 200 -20.83 2.60 -1.28
C LEU A 200 -19.62 3.55 -1.25
N PHE A 201 -18.54 3.14 -0.58
CA PHE A 201 -17.37 3.99 -0.44
C PHE A 201 -16.54 4.11 -1.72
N ALA A 202 -16.48 3.07 -2.56
CA ALA A 202 -15.85 3.15 -3.87
C ALA A 202 -16.59 4.14 -4.79
N ASP A 203 -17.92 4.17 -4.75
CA ASP A 203 -18.73 5.11 -5.52
C ASP A 203 -18.50 6.56 -5.02
N MET A 204 -18.50 6.78 -3.70
CA MET A 204 -18.15 8.09 -3.12
C MET A 204 -16.73 8.55 -3.45
N TRP A 205 -15.76 7.61 -3.42
CA TRP A 205 -14.38 7.85 -3.81
C TRP A 205 -14.33 8.28 -5.27
N ARG A 206 -14.90 7.51 -6.20
CA ARG A 206 -14.90 7.84 -7.63
C ARG A 206 -15.55 9.19 -7.91
N ALA A 207 -16.63 9.52 -7.21
CA ALA A 207 -17.32 10.80 -7.32
C ALA A 207 -16.53 11.99 -6.75
N LYS A 208 -15.37 11.76 -6.11
CA LYS A 208 -14.59 12.80 -5.42
C LYS A 208 -15.41 13.59 -4.40
N THR A 209 -16.37 12.91 -3.76
CA THR A 209 -17.29 13.52 -2.80
C THR A 209 -16.50 14.22 -1.69
N PRO A 210 -16.64 15.54 -1.51
CA PRO A 210 -16.00 16.24 -0.41
C PRO A 210 -16.75 15.90 0.88
N LEU A 211 -16.22 14.94 1.65
CA LEU A 211 -16.74 14.66 2.98
C LEU A 211 -16.21 15.72 3.96
N LYS A 212 -16.95 16.82 4.08
CA LYS A 212 -16.84 17.73 5.21
C LYS A 212 -17.57 17.10 6.39
N ILE A 213 -16.89 16.20 7.09
CA ILE A 213 -17.39 15.76 8.40
C ILE A 213 -17.34 16.99 9.30
N ALA A 214 -18.44 17.28 9.99
CA ALA A 214 -18.51 18.35 10.97
C ALA A 214 -17.54 18.04 12.11
N VAL A 215 -16.27 18.37 11.92
CA VAL A 215 -15.34 18.62 13.00
C VAL A 215 -15.89 19.82 13.78
N PRO A 216 -15.60 19.96 15.08
CA PRO A 216 -16.04 21.11 15.87
C PRO A 216 -15.56 22.46 15.30
N TYR A 217 -14.60 22.41 14.37
CA TYR A 217 -13.94 23.57 13.80
C TYR A 217 -13.87 23.46 12.26
N PRO A 218 -15.02 23.37 11.56
CA PRO A 218 -15.04 23.13 10.11
C PRO A 218 -14.51 24.32 9.30
N ASP A 219 -14.50 25.51 9.92
CA ASP A 219 -14.01 26.77 9.35
C ASP A 219 -12.73 27.27 10.05
N ALA A 220 -12.07 26.43 10.86
CA ALA A 220 -10.78 26.81 11.43
C ALA A 220 -9.74 26.94 10.32
N ASN A 221 -9.34 28.18 10.09
CA ASN A 221 -8.18 28.56 9.30
C ASN A 221 -6.86 28.35 10.04
N SER A 222 -6.90 27.98 11.33
CA SER A 222 -5.74 27.57 12.13
C SER A 222 -6.12 26.69 13.31
N VAL A 223 -5.23 25.76 13.66
CA VAL A 223 -5.27 25.01 14.91
C VAL A 223 -3.94 25.22 15.61
N THR A 224 -3.99 25.62 16.88
CA THR A 224 -2.80 25.76 17.73
C THR A 224 -2.83 24.69 18.80
N TRP A 225 -1.71 23.99 18.97
CA TRP A 225 -1.50 23.08 20.09
C TRP A 225 -0.16 23.42 20.72
N GLU A 226 -0.16 23.67 22.02
CA GLU A 226 1.04 23.93 22.79
C GLU A 226 1.30 22.74 23.73
N PRO A 227 2.45 22.05 23.61
CA PRO A 227 2.82 21.05 24.60
C PRO A 227 3.08 21.75 25.94
N GLY A 228 2.51 21.24 27.03
CA GLY A 228 2.79 21.79 28.37
C GLY A 228 4.28 21.69 28.76
N GLN A 229 5.03 20.75 28.17
CA GLN A 229 6.49 20.63 28.24
C GLN A 229 7.01 19.96 26.96
N SER A 230 8.19 20.36 26.46
CA SER A 230 8.76 19.81 25.23
C SER A 230 9.10 18.32 25.30
N LYS A 231 9.30 17.75 26.51
CA LYS A 231 9.70 16.35 26.73
C LYS A 231 10.81 15.86 25.78
N GLY A 232 11.76 16.73 25.44
CA GLY A 232 12.89 16.41 24.55
C GLY A 232 12.61 16.57 23.05
N LEU A 233 11.46 17.12 22.66
CA LEU A 233 11.20 17.54 21.28
C LEU A 233 11.87 18.90 21.03
N GLU A 234 12.85 18.90 20.14
CA GLU A 234 13.53 20.10 19.64
C GLU A 234 13.36 20.21 18.12
N LEU A 235 13.27 21.44 17.62
CA LEU A 235 13.24 21.68 16.19
C LEU A 235 14.65 21.55 15.63
N ARG A 236 14.89 20.50 14.83
CA ARG A 236 16.18 20.31 14.17
C ARG A 236 16.45 21.38 13.11
N PRO A 237 17.72 21.73 12.84
CA PRO A 237 18.07 22.59 11.71
C PRO A 237 17.43 22.11 10.40
N SER A 238 16.91 23.06 9.61
CA SER A 238 16.36 22.76 8.29
C SER A 238 17.42 22.14 7.39
N GLY A 239 17.11 20.98 6.79
CA GLY A 239 18.02 20.25 5.93
C GLY A 239 17.55 18.82 5.67
N GLY A 240 18.26 18.10 4.79
CA GLY A 240 18.01 16.69 4.50
C GLY A 240 16.57 16.41 4.05
N ASP A 241 15.91 15.48 4.72
CA ASP A 241 14.53 15.03 4.49
C ASP A 241 13.47 15.94 5.16
N GLY A 242 13.89 16.95 5.92
CA GLY A 242 13.03 17.87 6.65
C GLY A 242 13.40 19.33 6.41
N VAL A 243 13.31 19.79 5.16
CA VAL A 243 13.54 21.20 4.83
C VAL A 243 12.31 22.02 5.24
N TRP A 244 12.54 23.02 6.06
CA TRP A 244 11.52 23.94 6.55
C TRP A 244 12.03 25.38 6.55
N LYS A 245 11.10 26.33 6.54
CA LYS A 245 11.37 27.76 6.70
C LYS A 245 10.52 28.30 7.84
N THR A 246 11.01 29.36 8.47
CA THR A 246 10.19 30.12 9.42
C THR A 246 9.19 30.96 8.64
N GLU A 247 7.93 30.96 9.07
CA GLU A 247 6.90 31.88 8.59
C GLU A 247 6.18 32.53 9.77
N LYS A 248 5.43 33.60 9.49
CA LYS A 248 4.48 34.16 10.45
C LYS A 248 3.09 33.69 10.10
N PHE A 249 2.39 33.13 11.08
CA PHE A 249 0.96 32.86 10.97
C PHE A 249 0.24 33.77 11.98
N GLY A 250 -0.31 34.88 11.48
CA GLY A 250 -0.76 35.98 12.34
C GLY A 250 0.39 36.54 13.16
N ASN A 251 0.24 36.52 14.50
CA ASN A 251 1.26 36.98 15.44
C ASN A 251 2.22 35.88 15.92
N VAL A 252 2.03 34.63 15.48
CA VAL A 252 2.84 33.48 15.92
C VAL A 252 3.94 33.18 14.91
N LYS A 253 5.16 32.93 15.41
CA LYS A 253 6.25 32.40 14.61
C LYS A 253 6.01 30.91 14.40
N ALA A 254 5.79 30.51 13.15
CA ALA A 254 5.55 29.13 12.75
C ALA A 254 6.71 28.62 11.88
N VAL A 255 6.70 27.30 11.64
CA VAL A 255 7.57 26.69 10.64
C VAL A 255 6.69 26.04 9.57
N ALA A 256 7.03 26.28 8.31
CA ALA A 256 6.37 25.70 7.16
C ALA A 256 7.35 24.80 6.42
N SER A 257 6.90 23.62 5.97
CA SER A 257 7.69 22.78 5.08
C SER A 257 8.07 23.58 3.82
N ALA A 258 9.32 23.42 3.39
CA ALA A 258 9.84 24.03 2.17
C ALA A 258 10.33 22.94 1.22
N SER A 259 10.32 23.22 -0.08
CA SER A 259 10.81 22.29 -1.09
C SER A 259 12.28 21.96 -0.84
N ASN A 260 12.62 20.68 -0.91
CA ASN A 260 14.00 20.24 -1.08
C ASN A 260 14.23 19.78 -2.54
N SER A 261 15.50 19.61 -2.94
CA SER A 261 15.88 19.20 -4.30
C SER A 261 15.30 17.84 -4.73
N GLU A 262 14.78 17.06 -3.79
CA GLU A 262 14.19 15.75 -4.01
C GLU A 262 12.65 15.76 -4.01
N SER A 263 12.00 16.82 -3.52
CA SER A 263 10.55 16.92 -3.35
C SER A 263 9.83 17.19 -4.68
N ASP A 264 10.43 17.99 -5.55
CA ASP A 264 9.82 18.45 -6.81
C ASP A 264 9.95 17.45 -7.98
N LYS A 265 10.67 16.33 -7.79
CA LYS A 265 10.87 15.33 -8.86
C LYS A 265 9.70 14.36 -9.04
N SER A 266 8.63 14.47 -8.26
CA SER A 266 7.45 13.61 -8.45
C SER A 266 6.18 14.43 -8.66
N ARG A 267 5.84 14.64 -9.94
CA ARG A 267 4.46 14.39 -10.39
C ARG A 267 4.33 12.87 -10.47
N TYR A 268 3.17 12.32 -10.12
CA TYR A 268 2.87 10.87 -10.06
C TYR A 268 3.42 10.18 -8.81
#